data_AF-A0A1Y5LQN0-F1
#
_entry.id   AF-A0A1Y5LQN0-F1
#
_cell.length_a   1.000
_cell.length_b   1.000
_cell.length_c   1.000
_cell.angle_alpha   90.00
_cell.angle_beta   90.00
_cell.angle_gamma   90.00
#
_symmetry.space_group_name_H-M   'P 1'
#
loop_
_entity.id
_entity.type
_entity.pdbx_description
1 polymer ?
#
loop_
_entity_poly.entity_id
_entity_poly.type
_entity_poly.pdbx_seq_one_letter_code
_entity_poly.pdbx_strand_id
1 'polypeptide(L)'
;MGAMSPWHWAIVALVVVILFGSKKLPDAARGLGRSLRIFKSEVKEMQNDNAAPAPTAQQSAPAELPVADTTTAPVTPPAPVQPQPHPQHTEPKSA
;
A
#
# COMPACT_ATOMS: atom_id res chain seq x y z
N MET A 1 21.24 -11.56 38.19
CA MET A 1 21.38 -10.52 37.13
C MET A 1 20.57 -10.95 35.90
N GLY A 2 19.25 -10.77 35.95
CA GLY A 2 18.27 -11.43 35.08
C GLY A 2 17.85 -10.65 33.83
N ALA A 3 18.78 -9.93 33.19
CA ALA A 3 18.50 -9.07 32.03
C ALA A 3 18.24 -9.84 30.72
N MET A 4 18.24 -11.17 30.73
CA MET A 4 18.13 -12.04 29.54
C MET A 4 16.93 -12.98 29.60
N SER A 5 15.87 -12.64 30.35
CA SER A 5 14.64 -13.41 30.28
C SER A 5 13.72 -12.81 29.21
N PRO A 6 13.37 -13.55 28.15
CA PRO A 6 12.37 -13.14 27.16
C PRO A 6 11.04 -12.69 27.79
N TRP A 7 10.78 -13.14 29.02
CA TRP A 7 9.63 -12.74 29.83
C TRP A 7 9.53 -11.23 30.06
N HIS A 8 10.66 -10.52 30.25
CA HIS A 8 10.65 -9.06 30.43
C HIS A 8 10.19 -8.35 29.14
N TRP A 9 10.69 -8.79 27.99
CA TRP A 9 10.32 -8.22 26.70
C TRP A 9 8.83 -8.43 26.38
N ALA A 10 8.25 -9.56 26.77
CA ALA A 10 6.81 -9.80 26.64
C ALA A 10 5.98 -8.78 27.45
N ILE A 11 6.39 -8.48 28.69
CA ILE A 11 5.72 -7.49 29.54
C ILE A 11 5.82 -6.09 28.92
N VAL A 12 7.00 -5.69 28.43
CA VAL A 12 7.18 -4.40 27.77
C VAL A 12 6.32 -4.29 26.51
N ALA A 13 6.30 -5.33 25.67
CA ALA A 13 5.45 -5.38 24.48
C ALA A 13 3.97 -5.25 24.84
N LEU A 14 3.52 -5.92 25.91
CA LEU A 14 2.14 -5.82 26.41
C LEU A 14 1.80 -4.38 26.80
N VAL A 15 2.67 -3.70 27.55
CA VAL A 15 2.47 -2.30 27.95
C VAL A 15 2.40 -1.39 26.73
N VAL A 16 3.27 -1.59 25.74
CA VAL A 16 3.26 -0.81 24.48
C VAL A 16 1.95 -1.03 23.71
N VAL A 17 1.45 -2.26 23.62
CA VAL A 17 0.16 -2.56 22.97
C VAL A 17 -0.99 -1.88 23.69
N ILE A 18 -0.98 -1.82 25.02
CA ILE A 18 -2.04 -1.15 25.79
C ILE A 18 -2.00 0.36 25.56
N LEU A 19 -0.80 0.96 25.53
CA LEU A 19 -0.63 2.41 25.40
C LEU A 19 -0.90 2.93 23.97
N PHE A 20 -0.42 2.21 22.96
CA PHE A 20 -0.58 2.57 21.56
C PHE A 20 -1.86 1.96 20.94
N GLY A 21 -2.39 0.89 21.51
CA GLY A 21 -3.54 0.15 20.99
C GLY A 21 -3.18 -0.88 19.91
N SER A 22 -4.04 -1.90 19.77
CA SER A 22 -3.88 -3.01 18.83
C SER A 22 -3.87 -2.61 17.35
N LYS A 23 -4.38 -1.42 17.01
CA LYS A 23 -4.51 -0.94 15.63
C LYS A 23 -3.37 -0.02 15.19
N LYS A 24 -2.66 0.64 16.11
CA LYS A 24 -1.56 1.57 15.79
C LYS A 24 -0.20 0.90 15.71
N LEU A 25 0.04 -0.13 16.52
CA LEU A 25 1.29 -0.90 16.48
C LEU A 25 1.51 -1.60 15.13
N PRO A 26 0.55 -2.36 14.57
CA PRO A 26 0.72 -2.99 13.26
C PRO A 26 0.76 -1.99 12.11
N ASP A 27 0.03 -0.88 12.23
CA ASP A 27 0.02 0.19 11.22
C ASP A 27 1.37 0.91 11.14
N ALA A 28 1.92 1.30 12.29
CA ALA A 28 3.27 1.87 12.40
C ALA A 28 4.35 0.88 11.95
N ALA A 29 4.26 -0.40 12.37
CA ALA A 29 5.19 -1.43 11.92
C ALA A 29 5.14 -1.64 10.40
N ARG A 30 3.96 -1.56 9.77
CA ARG A 30 3.80 -1.64 8.30
C ARG A 30 4.37 -0.41 7.58
N GLY A 31 4.26 0.77 8.16
CA GLY A 31 4.87 1.99 7.62
C GLY A 31 6.40 1.95 7.73
N LEU A 32 6.91 1.69 8.93
CA LEU A 32 8.33 1.58 9.22
C LEU A 32 8.98 0.43 8.43
N GLY A 33 8.34 -0.74 8.35
CA GLY A 33 8.85 -1.89 7.62
C GLY A 33 8.99 -1.66 6.11
N ARG A 34 8.09 -0.86 5.50
CA ARG A 34 8.22 -0.45 4.09
C ARG A 34 9.43 0.45 3.87
N SER A 35 9.60 1.47 4.71
CA SER A 35 10.77 2.37 4.63
C SER A 35 12.09 1.61 4.88
N LEU A 36 12.11 0.72 5.87
CA LEU A 36 13.28 -0.09 6.19
C LEU A 36 13.62 -1.09 5.07
N ARG A 37 12.61 -1.62 4.35
CA ARG A 37 12.83 -2.52 3.20
C ARG A 37 13.45 -1.79 2.02
N ILE A 38 13.00 -0.57 1.73
CA ILE A 38 13.57 0.27 0.66
C ILE A 38 15.03 0.56 1.00
N PHE A 39 15.28 1.09 2.20
CA PHE A 39 16.63 1.36 2.69
C PHE A 39 17.52 0.11 2.68
N LYS A 40 17.00 -1.05 3.11
CA LYS A 40 17.74 -2.32 3.07
C LYS A 40 18.08 -2.75 1.65
N SER A 41 17.21 -2.47 0.68
CA SER A 41 17.42 -2.82 -0.74
C SER A 41 18.47 -1.92 -1.36
N GLU A 42 18.41 -0.62 -1.11
CA GLU A 42 19.42 0.36 -1.56
C GLU A 42 20.79 0.07 -0.93
N VAL A 43 20.84 -0.17 0.39
CA VAL A 43 22.08 -0.56 1.08
C VAL A 43 22.61 -1.91 0.60
N LYS A 44 21.73 -2.83 0.19
CA LYS A 44 22.13 -4.13 -0.33
C LYS A 44 22.63 -4.05 -1.77
N GLU A 45 22.07 -3.18 -2.60
CA GLU A 45 22.58 -2.87 -3.93
C GLU A 45 24.00 -2.30 -3.82
N MET A 46 24.21 -1.30 -2.97
CA MET A 46 25.54 -0.73 -2.69
C MET A 46 26.57 -1.78 -2.23
N GLN A 47 26.12 -2.83 -1.52
CA GLN A 47 26.99 -3.94 -1.13
C GLN A 47 27.11 -5.05 -2.20
N ASN A 48 26.12 -5.22 -3.09
CA ASN A 48 26.13 -6.22 -4.16
C ASN A 48 26.78 -5.71 -5.45
N ASP A 49 27.03 -4.41 -5.60
CA ASP A 49 27.99 -3.89 -6.60
C ASP A 49 29.41 -4.47 -6.43
N ASN A 50 29.68 -5.20 -5.33
CA ASN A 50 30.90 -5.98 -5.11
C ASN A 50 30.71 -7.51 -5.20
N ALA A 51 29.49 -8.04 -5.35
CA ALA A 51 29.22 -9.49 -5.44
C ALA A 51 27.91 -9.82 -6.17
N ALA A 52 27.98 -10.72 -7.15
CA ALA A 52 26.93 -11.10 -8.11
C ALA A 52 25.50 -11.32 -7.56
N PRO A 53 24.43 -11.01 -8.35
CA PRO A 53 23.06 -10.87 -7.85
C PRO A 53 22.33 -12.21 -7.63
N ALA A 54 21.61 -12.31 -6.52
CA ALA A 54 20.64 -13.38 -6.24
C ALA A 54 19.19 -12.90 -6.43
N PRO A 55 18.27 -13.76 -6.91
CA PRO A 55 16.88 -13.38 -7.17
C PRO A 55 16.11 -13.21 -5.85
N THR A 56 15.64 -11.99 -5.57
CA THR A 56 14.88 -11.72 -4.34
C THR A 56 13.38 -11.88 -4.63
N ALA A 57 12.79 -12.92 -4.05
CA ALA A 57 11.37 -13.25 -4.18
C ALA A 57 10.47 -12.06 -3.81
N GLN A 58 9.59 -11.74 -4.75
CA GLN A 58 8.53 -10.75 -4.68
C GLN A 58 7.32 -11.41 -4.02
N GLN A 59 7.10 -11.19 -2.72
CA GLN A 59 5.86 -11.60 -2.09
C GLN A 59 5.54 -10.78 -0.84
N SER A 60 4.49 -9.95 -0.95
CA SER A 60 3.49 -9.64 0.08
C SER A 60 2.52 -8.57 -0.45
N ALA A 61 1.64 -8.96 -1.38
CA ALA A 61 0.34 -8.32 -1.49
C ALA A 61 -0.53 -8.97 -0.41
N PRO A 62 -1.13 -8.23 0.54
CA PRO A 62 -2.27 -8.74 1.28
C PRO A 62 -3.36 -9.05 0.26
N ALA A 63 -3.87 -10.27 0.29
CA ALA A 63 -5.10 -10.63 -0.36
C ALA A 63 -6.17 -9.60 0.02
N GLU A 64 -6.55 -8.77 -0.95
CA GLU A 64 -7.78 -8.01 -0.88
C GLU A 64 -8.90 -9.02 -1.10
N LEU A 65 -9.31 -9.68 -0.01
CA LEU A 65 -10.63 -10.28 0.07
C LEU A 65 -11.61 -9.11 0.10
N PRO A 66 -12.49 -8.95 -0.91
CA PRO A 66 -13.55 -7.98 -0.85
C PRO A 66 -14.49 -8.40 0.28
N VAL A 67 -14.33 -7.81 1.47
CA VAL A 67 -15.37 -7.87 2.49
C VAL A 67 -16.40 -6.83 2.08
N ALA A 68 -17.28 -7.25 1.17
CA ALA A 68 -18.58 -6.64 1.00
C ALA A 68 -19.30 -6.70 2.36
N ASP A 69 -19.71 -5.53 2.86
CA ASP A 69 -20.92 -5.26 3.66
C ASP A 69 -20.69 -4.06 4.58
N THR A 70 -20.66 -2.88 3.97
CA THR A 70 -21.37 -1.73 4.52
C THR A 70 -21.85 -0.87 3.36
N THR A 71 -23.15 -0.96 3.09
CA THR A 71 -23.98 -0.05 2.30
C THR A 71 -23.39 1.36 2.17
N THR A 72 -23.08 1.83 0.95
CA THR A 72 -23.78 2.94 0.24
C THR A 72 -23.18 3.14 -1.17
N ALA A 73 -24.03 2.93 -2.19
CA ALA A 73 -24.01 3.43 -3.57
C ALA A 73 -22.83 3.11 -4.53
N PRO A 74 -23.10 2.49 -5.70
CA PRO A 74 -22.14 2.37 -6.79
C PRO A 74 -22.05 3.70 -7.52
N VAL A 75 -20.92 4.40 -7.43
CA VAL A 75 -20.64 5.49 -8.36
C VAL A 75 -20.05 4.86 -9.61
N THR A 76 -20.92 4.64 -10.58
CA THR A 76 -20.58 4.26 -11.96
C THR A 76 -19.49 5.19 -12.50
N PRO A 77 -18.36 4.67 -13.03
CA PRO A 77 -17.39 5.49 -13.75
C PRO A 77 -18.07 6.11 -14.99
N PRO A 78 -17.98 7.43 -15.22
CA PRO A 78 -18.44 7.99 -16.48
C PRO A 78 -17.56 7.45 -17.60
N ALA A 79 -18.16 6.64 -18.48
CA ALA A 79 -17.53 6.13 -19.67
C ALA A 79 -17.00 7.31 -20.54
N PRO A 80 -15.85 7.15 -21.22
CA PRO A 80 -15.34 8.15 -22.14
C PRO A 80 -16.31 8.27 -23.32
N VAL A 81 -16.94 9.43 -23.47
CA VAL A 81 -17.74 9.78 -24.64
C VAL A 81 -16.83 9.87 -25.87
N GLN A 82 -16.70 8.75 -26.59
CA GLN A 82 -16.13 8.72 -27.93
C GLN A 82 -17.10 9.33 -28.98
N PRO A 83 -16.59 9.81 -30.12
CA PRO A 83 -17.11 10.95 -30.87
C PRO A 83 -18.35 10.64 -31.71
N GLN A 84 -19.39 11.48 -31.60
CA GLN A 84 -20.53 11.48 -32.53
C GLN A 84 -20.22 12.39 -33.74
N PRO A 85 -20.16 11.84 -34.97
CA PRO A 85 -19.96 12.60 -36.20
C PRO A 85 -21.29 13.21 -36.63
N HIS A 86 -21.38 14.54 -36.68
CA HIS A 86 -22.51 15.22 -37.33
C HIS A 86 -22.08 15.68 -38.73
N PRO A 87 -22.59 15.04 -39.81
CA PRO A 87 -22.46 15.53 -41.17
C PRO A 87 -23.48 16.65 -41.44
N GLN A 88 -23.02 17.73 -42.07
CA GLN A 88 -23.71 18.54 -43.09
C GLN A 88 -25.16 19.02 -42.80
N HIS A 89 -25.35 20.34 -42.67
CA HIS A 89 -26.15 21.09 -43.65
C HIS A 89 -25.86 22.60 -43.53
N THR A 90 -25.16 23.11 -44.53
CA THR A 90 -25.18 24.51 -44.95
C THR A 90 -26.61 24.92 -45.33
N GLU A 91 -27.13 26.06 -44.86
CA GLU A 91 -27.93 26.94 -45.72
C GLU A 91 -28.10 28.36 -45.16
N PRO A 92 -28.34 29.37 -46.03
CA PRO A 92 -27.97 30.77 -45.81
C PRO A 92 -29.18 31.71 -45.68
N LYS A 93 -28.85 32.99 -45.44
CA LYS A 93 -29.47 34.19 -46.06
C LYS A 93 -30.75 34.78 -45.45
N SER A 94 -30.57 36.04 -45.04
CA SER A 94 -31.46 37.22 -45.12
C SER A 94 -32.95 37.08 -44.83
N ALA A 95 -33.39 37.85 -43.84
CA ALA A 95 -34.43 38.88 -43.98
C ALA A 95 -34.14 40.02 -42.99
#